data_AF-A0A2K5NL23-F1
#
_entry.id   AF-A0A2K5NL23-F1
#
_cell.length_a   1.000
_cell.length_b   1.000
_cell.length_c   1.000
_cell.angle_alpha   90.00
_cell.angle_beta   90.00
_cell.angle_gamma   90.00
#
_symmetry.space_group_name_H-M   'P 1'
#
loop_
_entity.id
_entity.type
_entity.pdbx_description
1 polymer ?
#
loop_
_entity_poly.entity_id
_entity_poly.type
_entity_poly.pdbx_seq_one_letter_code
_entity_poly.pdbx_strand_id
1 'polypeptide(L)'
;MPSRLRKTRQLRGHVSHGHGHTGKHQKHPRGHGNAGGLHHHRLSFDKYQPGYFGKTGAAPIIDVVRSGYCKVLGKEKLPKQPVIVKAKFFSRRAEEKI
;
A
#
# COMPACT_ATOMS: atom_id res chain seq x y z
N MET A 1 -16.31 -18.22 12.40
CA MET A 1 -15.82 -18.39 13.79
C MET A 1 -16.98 -18.48 14.75
N PRO A 2 -17.20 -19.61 15.43
CA PRO A 2 -18.29 -19.79 16.39
C PRO A 2 -18.14 -18.85 17.59
N SER A 3 -19.26 -18.34 18.12
CA SER A 3 -19.28 -17.33 19.19
C SER A 3 -18.71 -17.83 20.52
N ARG A 4 -18.81 -19.14 20.78
CA ARG A 4 -18.33 -19.79 22.02
C ARG A 4 -16.83 -19.70 22.24
N LEU A 5 -16.03 -19.59 21.18
CA LEU A 5 -14.56 -19.53 21.26
C LEU A 5 -14.03 -18.09 21.32
N ARG A 6 -14.90 -17.07 21.30
CA ARG A 6 -14.48 -15.68 21.33
C ARG A 6 -14.07 -15.25 22.73
N LYS A 7 -12.98 -14.48 22.84
CA LYS A 7 -12.50 -13.87 24.09
C LYS A 7 -13.60 -13.10 24.84
N THR A 8 -14.55 -12.51 24.11
CA THR A 8 -15.69 -11.78 24.69
C THR A 8 -16.57 -12.63 25.60
N ARG A 9 -16.66 -13.95 25.39
CA ARG A 9 -17.43 -14.85 26.27
C ARG A 9 -16.69 -15.14 27.57
N GLN A 10 -15.37 -15.24 27.51
CA GLN A 10 -14.51 -15.45 28.68
C GLN A 10 -14.42 -14.19 29.56
N LEU A 11 -14.47 -13.00 28.94
CA LEU A 11 -14.34 -11.72 29.65
C LEU A 11 -15.64 -11.17 30.24
N ARG A 12 -16.78 -11.88 30.14
CA ARG A 12 -18.03 -11.43 30.78
C ARG A 12 -17.88 -11.44 32.30
N GLY A 13 -18.31 -10.36 32.96
CA GLY A 13 -18.16 -10.18 34.40
C GLY A 13 -16.88 -9.43 34.79
N HIS A 14 -15.91 -9.29 33.89
CA HIS A 14 -14.74 -8.45 34.14
C HIS A 14 -15.04 -6.98 33.86
N VAL A 15 -14.65 -6.10 34.79
CA VAL A 15 -15.03 -4.68 34.79
C VAL A 15 -14.60 -3.93 33.53
N SER A 16 -13.37 -4.13 33.06
CA SER A 16 -12.80 -3.35 31.94
C SER A 16 -12.74 -4.09 30.59
N HIS A 17 -13.26 -5.32 30.53
CA HIS A 17 -13.16 -6.19 29.35
C HIS A 17 -11.71 -6.34 28.81
N GLY A 18 -10.71 -6.24 29.69
CA GLY A 18 -9.29 -6.41 29.35
C GLY A 18 -8.63 -5.17 28.71
N HIS A 19 -9.26 -3.99 28.76
CA HIS A 19 -8.67 -2.73 28.26
C HIS A 19 -8.04 -1.87 29.36
N GLY A 20 -8.02 -2.35 30.60
CA GLY A 20 -7.47 -1.63 31.76
C GLY A 20 -8.39 -0.52 32.28
N HIS A 21 -8.19 -0.13 33.54
CA HIS A 21 -9.05 0.85 34.22
C HIS A 21 -8.70 2.31 33.87
N THR A 22 -7.40 2.63 33.80
CA THR A 22 -6.92 4.00 33.62
C THR A 22 -6.94 4.45 32.16
N GLY A 23 -6.37 3.65 31.24
CA GLY A 23 -6.27 4.02 29.81
C GLY A 23 -7.62 4.01 29.08
N LYS A 24 -8.50 3.08 29.48
CA LYS A 24 -9.84 2.82 28.92
C LYS A 24 -9.83 2.52 27.41
N HIS A 25 -10.92 1.93 26.91
CA HIS A 25 -11.07 1.71 25.48
C HIS A 25 -11.63 2.96 24.81
N GLN A 26 -10.76 3.70 24.11
CA GLN A 26 -11.13 4.89 23.34
C GLN A 26 -11.33 4.55 21.87
N LYS A 27 -12.14 5.33 21.15
CA LYS A 27 -12.48 5.03 19.75
C LYS A 27 -11.25 5.10 18.84
N HIS A 28 -10.53 6.22 18.82
CA HIS A 28 -9.32 6.43 18.00
C HIS A 28 -8.35 7.40 18.68
N PRO A 29 -7.57 6.98 19.69
CA PRO A 29 -6.76 7.89 20.51
C PRO A 29 -5.58 8.53 19.77
N ARG A 30 -5.12 7.97 18.64
CA ARG A 30 -3.95 8.46 17.88
C ARG A 30 -4.24 8.69 16.39
N GLY A 31 -5.52 8.78 16.03
CA GLY A 31 -5.98 8.93 14.65
C GLY A 31 -6.46 7.62 14.02
N HIS A 32 -6.78 7.70 12.74
CA HIS A 32 -7.35 6.61 11.95
C HIS A 32 -6.34 6.10 10.92
N GLY A 33 -6.32 4.79 10.68
CA GLY A 33 -5.48 4.18 9.64
C GLY A 33 -3.99 4.54 9.80
N ASN A 34 -3.36 4.98 8.71
CA ASN A 34 -1.93 5.30 8.65
C ASN A 34 -1.61 6.76 9.05
N ALA A 35 -2.51 7.44 9.79
CA ALA A 35 -2.30 8.81 10.23
C ALA A 35 -1.07 8.96 11.13
N GLY A 36 -0.39 10.10 11.04
CA GLY A 36 0.78 10.40 11.86
C GLY A 36 2.05 9.63 11.50
N GLY A 37 2.08 8.93 10.35
CA GLY A 37 3.22 8.09 9.93
C GLY A 37 4.54 8.85 9.76
N LEU A 38 4.52 10.16 9.53
CA LEU A 38 5.71 11.02 9.52
C LEU A 38 5.92 11.81 10.83
N HIS A 39 4.94 11.77 11.74
CA HIS A 39 4.91 12.55 12.99
C HIS A 39 5.02 11.59 14.19
N HIS A 40 3.94 11.39 14.96
CA HIS A 40 3.93 10.60 16.19
C HIS A 40 3.93 9.08 16.01
N HIS A 41 3.79 8.58 14.77
CA HIS A 41 3.97 7.16 14.42
C HIS A 41 5.25 6.88 13.62
N ARG A 42 6.12 7.89 13.44
CA ARG A 42 7.34 7.80 12.63
C ARG A 42 8.25 6.62 12.98
N LEU A 43 8.51 6.39 14.27
CA LEU A 43 9.36 5.30 14.73
C LEU A 43 8.87 3.92 14.27
N SER A 44 7.54 3.72 14.17
CA SER A 44 6.97 2.45 13.71
C SER A 44 7.17 2.27 12.20
N PHE A 45 6.94 3.34 11.42
CA PHE A 45 7.11 3.29 9.97
C PHE A 45 8.59 3.15 9.59
N ASP A 46 9.50 3.89 10.23
CA ASP A 46 10.93 3.80 9.96
C ASP A 46 11.50 2.41 10.33
N LYS A 47 10.99 1.78 11.40
CA LYS A 47 11.46 0.47 11.87
C LYS A 47 10.94 -0.70 11.03
N TYR A 48 9.66 -0.69 10.67
CA TYR A 48 8.99 -1.86 10.07
C TYR A 48 8.70 -1.69 8.58
N GLN A 49 8.69 -0.47 8.06
CA GLN A 49 8.41 -0.16 6.66
C GLN A 49 9.41 0.89 6.11
N PRO A 50 10.72 0.62 6.14
CA PRO A 50 11.71 1.55 5.60
C PRO A 50 11.45 1.78 4.11
N GLY A 51 11.44 3.05 3.69
CA GLY A 51 11.15 3.44 2.30
C GLY A 51 9.65 3.49 1.93
N TYR A 52 8.75 3.30 2.91
CA TYR A 52 7.31 3.51 2.71
C TYR A 52 6.98 4.97 2.35
N PHE A 53 7.72 5.90 2.94
CA PHE A 53 7.69 7.31 2.59
C PHE A 53 8.91 7.65 1.74
N GLY A 54 8.68 8.45 0.68
CA GLY A 54 9.68 8.75 -0.34
C GLY A 54 9.36 8.06 -1.66
N LYS A 55 9.67 8.72 -2.77
CA LYS A 55 9.57 8.12 -4.11
C LYS A 55 10.97 7.67 -4.51
N THR A 56 11.17 6.38 -4.67
CA THR A 56 12.44 5.81 -5.13
C THR A 56 12.28 5.40 -6.59
N GLY A 57 13.01 6.03 -7.51
CA GLY A 57 13.45 5.34 -8.73
C GLY A 57 13.26 6.05 -10.08
N ALA A 58 14.23 5.76 -10.95
CA ALA A 58 14.15 5.93 -12.40
C ALA A 58 13.01 5.10 -13.00
N ALA A 59 12.52 5.55 -14.15
CA ALA A 59 11.42 4.95 -14.90
C ALA A 59 11.59 3.42 -15.06
N PRO A 60 10.58 2.59 -14.73
CA PRO A 60 10.66 1.15 -14.95
C PRO A 60 10.85 0.86 -16.44
N ILE A 61 11.79 -0.03 -16.73
CA ILE A 61 12.08 -0.49 -18.09
C ILE A 61 11.22 -1.70 -18.39
N ILE A 62 10.29 -1.56 -19.33
CA ILE A 62 9.41 -2.63 -19.80
C ILE A 62 9.99 -3.19 -21.10
N ASP A 63 10.57 -4.38 -21.03
CA ASP A 63 11.05 -5.10 -22.21
C ASP A 63 9.99 -6.06 -22.74
N VAL A 64 9.27 -5.63 -23.77
CA VAL A 64 8.20 -6.44 -24.37
C VAL A 64 8.75 -7.54 -25.27
N VAL A 65 9.97 -7.37 -25.79
CA VAL A 65 10.63 -8.36 -26.66
C VAL A 65 10.97 -9.60 -25.86
N ARG A 66 11.52 -9.42 -24.64
CA ARG A 66 11.74 -10.52 -23.70
C ARG A 66 10.45 -11.22 -23.30
N SER A 67 9.34 -10.48 -23.31
CA SER A 67 8.00 -11.00 -23.01
C SER A 67 7.33 -11.67 -24.21
N GLY A 68 8.03 -11.80 -25.35
CA GLY A 68 7.54 -12.46 -26.57
C GLY A 68 6.72 -11.57 -27.50
N TYR A 69 6.57 -10.28 -27.19
CA TYR A 69 5.83 -9.33 -28.00
C TYR A 69 6.75 -8.47 -28.85
N CYS A 70 6.39 -8.30 -30.13
CA CYS A 70 7.20 -7.51 -31.06
C CYS A 70 6.67 -6.07 -31.26
N LYS A 71 5.38 -5.82 -31.02
CA LYS A 71 4.72 -4.53 -31.32
C LYS A 71 3.89 -4.01 -30.16
N VAL A 72 4.09 -2.73 -29.80
CA VAL A 72 3.31 -2.04 -28.76
C VAL A 72 2.23 -1.19 -29.40
N LEU A 73 0.99 -1.38 -28.94
CA LEU A 73 -0.19 -0.64 -29.41
C LEU A 73 -0.68 0.31 -28.30
N GLY A 74 -1.07 1.52 -28.68
CA GLY A 74 -1.50 2.57 -27.74
C GLY A 74 -2.95 2.46 -27.29
N LYS A 75 -3.44 1.27 -26.91
CA LYS A 75 -4.80 1.10 -26.38
C LYS A 75 -4.82 1.48 -24.88
N GLU A 76 -5.84 2.21 -24.45
CA GLU A 76 -6.01 2.72 -23.08
C GLU A 76 -4.97 3.75 -22.61
N LYS A 77 -4.96 4.07 -21.30
CA LYS A 77 -4.18 5.16 -20.69
C LYS A 77 -3.07 4.59 -19.79
N LEU A 78 -1.89 5.19 -19.83
CA LEU A 78 -0.77 4.83 -18.97
C LEU A 78 -0.86 5.53 -17.60
N PRO A 79 -0.30 4.94 -16.52
CA PRO A 79 -0.14 5.64 -15.25
C PRO A 79 0.74 6.88 -15.44
N LYS A 80 0.52 7.94 -14.64
CA LYS A 80 1.29 9.21 -14.70
C LYS A 80 2.71 9.09 -14.12
N GLN A 81 3.34 7.94 -14.29
CA GLN A 81 4.69 7.65 -13.84
C GLN A 81 5.56 7.50 -15.09
N PRO A 82 6.78 8.05 -15.11
CA PRO A 82 7.66 7.92 -16.28
C PRO A 82 8.03 6.45 -16.46
N VAL A 83 7.94 5.91 -17.68
CA VAL A 83 8.27 4.51 -18.03
C VAL A 83 9.17 4.48 -19.27
N ILE A 84 10.06 3.49 -19.38
CA ILE A 84 10.89 3.28 -20.57
C ILE A 84 10.46 1.95 -21.21
N VAL A 85 10.06 1.95 -22.48
CA VAL A 85 9.58 0.73 -23.16
C VAL A 85 10.56 0.31 -24.26
N LYS A 86 11.01 -0.95 -24.22
CA LYS A 86 11.84 -1.57 -25.27
C LYS A 86 10.99 -2.50 -26.12
N ALA A 87 10.78 -2.14 -27.39
CA ALA A 87 10.03 -2.94 -28.36
C ALA A 87 10.69 -2.88 -29.74
N LYS A 88 10.33 -3.82 -30.63
CA LYS A 88 10.78 -3.77 -32.03
C LYS A 88 9.96 -2.79 -32.87
N PHE A 89 8.67 -2.67 -32.59
CA PHE A 89 7.75 -1.79 -33.32
C PHE A 89 6.80 -1.06 -32.37
N PHE A 90 6.49 0.19 -32.70
CA PHE A 90 5.47 0.97 -32.01
C PHE A 90 4.40 1.44 -33.00
N SER A 91 3.16 1.57 -32.52
CA SER A 91 2.15 2.36 -33.23
C SER A 91 2.36 3.85 -32.96
N ARG A 92 2.01 4.73 -33.92
CA ARG A 92 2.08 6.20 -33.73
C ARG A 92 1.42 6.66 -32.43
N ARG A 93 0.23 6.11 -32.13
CA ARG A 93 -0.52 6.39 -30.90
C ARG A 93 0.16 5.90 -29.61
N ALA A 94 1.08 4.94 -29.69
CA ALA A 94 1.84 4.45 -28.54
C ALA A 94 3.05 5.35 -28.28
N GLU A 95 3.76 5.77 -29.33
CA GLU A 95 4.88 6.71 -29.23
C GLU A 95 4.44 8.07 -28.69
N GLU A 96 3.30 8.59 -29.17
CA GLU A 96 2.72 9.85 -28.66
C GLU A 96 2.31 9.77 -27.17
N LYS A 97 2.16 8.56 -26.61
CA LYS A 97 1.64 8.34 -25.24
C LYS A 97 2.70 8.00 -24.20
N ILE A 98 3.84 7.46 -24.63
CA ILE A 98 4.94 7.01 -23.77
C ILE A 98 5.92 8.17 -23.61
#